data_AF-A0A7X1GQ68-F1
#
_entry.id   AF-A0A7X1GQ68-F1
#
_cell.length_a   1.000
_cell.length_b   1.000
_cell.length_c   1.000
_cell.angle_alpha   90.00
_cell.angle_beta   90.00
_cell.angle_gamma   90.00
#
_symmetry.space_group_name_H-M   'P 1'
#
loop_
_entity.id
_entity.type
_entity.pdbx_description
1 polymer ?
#
loop_
_entity_poly.entity_id
_entity_poly.type
_entity_poly.pdbx_seq_one_letter_code
_entity_poly.pdbx_strand_id
1 'polypeptide(L)'
;MNKIVVIITICVIFAVLAVAGLFLLQKKVTVPVEKKMSEKVHVPIKSQSVIDYNKLEQDKEIQKLTKELKIKYGVEKSVDIIVKSDESLKIGDSIVPMQEILDKIRIKSGDIVEKDIEGVILQDDKIRAFGIYVVKPEDNIWNIHFKFLKDYFDHKGIALASLADEPDKKGFSSGIGKILKFSEKIVTIYNIKERKIAVDLNLIYPLSKVVIYNMDRIFAFLDRIDYNNANRIQFDGETLWIDIDQ
;
A
#
# COMPACT_ATOMS: atom_id res chain seq x y z
N MET A 1 4.25 33.92 -83.84
CA MET A 1 4.59 33.10 -82.66
C MET A 1 5.65 32.09 -83.06
N ASN A 2 6.85 32.20 -82.48
CA ASN A 2 8.01 31.41 -82.89
C ASN A 2 7.82 29.92 -82.53
N LYS A 3 7.99 29.02 -83.49
CA LYS A 3 7.91 27.55 -83.27
C LYS A 3 8.87 27.09 -82.14
N ILE A 4 9.97 27.81 -81.97
CA ILE A 4 10.97 27.60 -80.91
C ILE A 4 10.40 27.92 -79.52
N VAL A 5 9.60 28.98 -79.39
CA VAL A 5 8.99 29.36 -78.10
C VAL A 5 7.97 28.32 -77.67
N VAL A 6 7.18 27.78 -78.61
CA VAL A 6 6.20 26.72 -78.33
C VAL A 6 6.87 25.44 -77.83
N ILE A 7 7.99 25.03 -78.46
CA ILE A 7 8.76 23.84 -78.06
C ILE A 7 9.35 24.02 -76.65
N ILE A 8 9.88 25.21 -76.32
CA ILE A 8 10.44 25.49 -75.00
C ILE A 8 9.36 25.44 -73.92
N THR A 9 8.16 26.00 -74.15
CA THR A 9 7.05 25.89 -73.19
C THR A 9 6.58 24.45 -72.97
N ILE A 10 6.55 23.61 -74.02
CA ILE A 10 6.16 22.20 -73.89
C ILE A 10 7.21 21.42 -73.09
N CYS A 11 8.50 21.66 -73.31
CA CYS A 11 9.58 21.00 -72.54
C CYS A 11 9.57 21.40 -71.06
N VAL A 12 9.29 22.67 -70.72
CA VAL A 12 9.20 23.12 -69.33
C VAL A 12 7.99 22.49 -68.62
N ILE A 13 6.85 22.36 -69.29
CA ILE A 13 5.65 21.69 -68.73
C ILE A 13 5.90 20.19 -68.51
N PHE A 14 6.57 19.51 -69.45
CA PHE A 14 6.94 18.10 -69.29
C PHE A 14 7.96 17.87 -68.17
N ALA A 15 8.92 18.79 -67.98
CA ALA A 15 9.87 18.71 -66.88
C ALA A 15 9.18 18.89 -65.51
N VAL A 16 8.23 19.81 -65.40
CA VAL A 16 7.45 20.02 -64.16
C VAL A 16 6.53 18.82 -63.86
N LEU A 17 5.90 18.23 -64.89
CA LEU A 17 5.09 17.01 -64.74
C LEU A 17 5.93 15.77 -64.38
N ALA A 18 7.15 15.64 -64.92
CA ALA A 18 8.07 14.56 -64.57
C ALA A 18 8.57 14.67 -63.12
N VAL A 19 8.86 15.88 -62.64
CA VAL A 19 9.28 16.13 -61.25
C VAL A 19 8.12 15.91 -60.27
N ALA A 20 6.90 16.36 -60.60
CA ALA A 20 5.71 16.09 -59.78
C ALA A 20 5.33 14.61 -59.76
N GLY A 21 5.49 13.90 -60.88
CA GLY A 21 5.30 12.45 -60.98
C GLY A 21 6.32 11.67 -60.14
N LEU A 22 7.60 12.09 -60.13
CA LEU A 22 8.65 11.47 -59.33
C LEU A 22 8.43 11.69 -57.82
N PHE A 23 7.95 12.88 -57.42
CA PHE A 23 7.63 13.21 -56.02
C PHE A 23 6.38 12.46 -55.50
N LEU A 24 5.42 12.17 -56.38
CA LEU A 24 4.24 11.36 -56.04
C LEU A 24 4.55 9.85 -56.01
N LEU A 25 5.50 9.37 -56.82
CA LEU A 25 5.97 7.98 -56.78
C LEU A 25 6.89 7.68 -55.59
N GLN A 26 7.64 8.66 -55.07
CA GLN A 26 8.36 8.48 -53.80
C GLN A 26 7.44 8.39 -52.58
N LYS A 27 6.17 8.83 -52.68
CA LYS A 27 5.19 8.74 -51.59
C LYS A 27 4.48 7.37 -51.47
N LYS A 28 4.85 6.36 -52.25
CA LYS A 28 4.29 5.00 -52.16
C LYS A 28 5.35 3.89 -52.29
N VAL A 29 6.28 3.84 -51.34
CA VAL A 29 6.95 2.57 -50.98
C VAL A 29 6.96 2.46 -49.45
N THR A 30 5.78 2.31 -48.86
CA THR A 30 5.64 1.57 -47.61
C THR A 30 5.45 0.12 -48.00
N VAL A 31 6.54 -0.66 -47.90
CA VAL A 31 6.50 -2.12 -47.81
C VAL A 31 5.39 -2.50 -46.81
N PRO A 32 4.59 -3.54 -47.05
CA PRO A 32 3.76 -4.11 -46.01
C PRO A 32 4.71 -4.73 -44.99
N VAL A 33 5.14 -3.91 -44.01
CA VAL A 33 5.67 -4.44 -42.76
C VAL A 33 4.47 -5.12 -42.15
N GLU A 34 4.47 -6.44 -42.31
CA GLU A 34 3.75 -7.39 -41.50
C GLU A 34 3.51 -6.76 -40.14
N LYS A 35 2.25 -6.46 -39.85
CA LYS A 35 1.82 -5.98 -38.55
C LYS A 35 2.08 -7.15 -37.61
N LYS A 36 3.34 -7.31 -37.16
CA LYS A 36 3.69 -7.99 -35.93
C LYS A 36 2.78 -7.34 -34.91
N MET A 37 1.70 -8.06 -34.66
CA MET A 37 0.74 -7.85 -33.61
C MET A 37 1.55 -7.33 -32.45
N SER A 38 1.38 -6.04 -32.16
CA SER A 38 2.13 -5.27 -31.15
C SER A 38 2.50 -6.23 -30.06
N GLU A 39 3.77 -6.64 -30.07
CA GLU A 39 4.33 -7.44 -29.00
C GLU A 39 3.99 -6.62 -27.78
N LYS A 40 3.05 -7.13 -26.97
CA LYS A 40 2.72 -6.51 -25.70
C LYS A 40 4.08 -6.36 -25.06
N VAL A 41 4.57 -5.13 -24.97
CA VAL A 41 5.72 -4.81 -24.13
C VAL A 41 5.22 -5.25 -22.77
N HIS A 42 5.55 -6.49 -22.42
CA HIS A 42 5.53 -6.95 -21.07
C HIS A 42 6.59 -6.08 -20.44
N VAL A 43 6.17 -4.89 -19.98
CA VAL A 43 6.75 -4.33 -18.78
C VAL A 43 6.77 -5.52 -17.85
N PRO A 44 7.94 -6.02 -17.43
CA PRO A 44 7.98 -7.10 -16.48
C PRO A 44 7.19 -6.55 -15.29
N ILE A 45 5.98 -7.08 -15.09
CA ILE A 45 5.28 -6.95 -13.84
C ILE A 45 6.26 -7.62 -12.90
N LYS A 46 7.06 -6.80 -12.21
CA LYS A 46 7.92 -7.22 -11.12
C LYS A 46 7.04 -8.13 -10.30
N SER A 47 7.34 -9.44 -10.32
CA SER A 47 6.36 -10.45 -9.96
C SER A 47 5.79 -10.08 -8.59
N GLN A 48 4.50 -9.72 -8.53
CA GLN A 48 3.82 -9.50 -7.27
C GLN A 48 3.92 -10.81 -6.49
N SER A 49 4.86 -10.87 -5.55
CA SER A 49 4.99 -12.04 -4.68
C SER A 49 3.68 -12.17 -3.92
N VAL A 50 3.05 -13.34 -4.05
CA VAL A 50 1.83 -13.67 -3.32
C VAL A 50 2.27 -14.33 -2.02
N ILE A 51 2.02 -13.66 -0.91
CA ILE A 51 2.27 -14.21 0.41
C ILE A 51 1.01 -14.95 0.87
N ASP A 52 1.12 -16.28 0.97
CA ASP A 52 0.01 -17.17 1.31
C ASP A 52 -0.03 -17.44 2.82
N TYR A 53 -1.01 -16.84 3.51
CA TYR A 53 -1.21 -17.01 4.94
C TYR A 53 -1.42 -18.48 5.33
N ASN A 54 -2.12 -19.25 4.50
CA ASN A 54 -2.40 -20.66 4.79
C ASN A 54 -1.15 -21.54 4.72
N LYS A 55 -0.07 -21.05 4.10
CA LYS A 55 1.21 -21.75 3.98
C LYS A 55 2.27 -21.25 4.96
N LEU A 56 1.93 -20.29 5.84
CA LEU A 56 2.88 -19.76 6.83
C LEU A 56 3.56 -20.85 7.65
N GLU A 57 2.83 -21.88 8.06
CA GLU A 57 3.40 -22.98 8.87
C GLU A 57 4.18 -24.02 8.05
N GLN A 58 4.10 -23.96 6.72
CA GLN A 58 4.63 -25.00 5.81
C GLN A 58 5.82 -24.52 4.98
N ASP A 59 5.89 -23.22 4.69
CA ASP A 59 6.94 -22.61 3.87
C ASP A 59 8.08 -22.03 4.73
N LYS A 60 9.22 -22.71 4.75
CA LYS A 60 10.39 -22.33 5.55
C LYS A 60 10.99 -20.99 5.17
N GLU A 61 10.94 -20.60 3.89
CA GLU A 61 11.50 -19.33 3.41
C GLU A 61 10.62 -18.17 3.87
N ILE A 62 9.30 -18.31 3.72
CA ILE A 62 8.33 -17.30 4.18
C ILE A 62 8.39 -17.18 5.71
N GLN A 63 8.51 -18.28 6.46
CA GLN A 63 8.68 -18.24 7.92
C GLN A 63 9.91 -17.44 8.33
N LYS A 64 11.05 -17.71 7.68
CA LYS A 64 12.31 -17.04 8.00
C LYS A 64 12.21 -15.54 7.72
N LEU A 65 11.77 -15.16 6.53
CA LEU A 65 11.59 -13.75 6.15
C LEU A 65 10.60 -13.03 7.07
N THR A 66 9.47 -13.66 7.36
CA THR A 66 8.44 -13.10 8.26
C THR A 66 8.98 -12.94 9.67
N LYS A 67 9.73 -13.92 10.19
CA LYS A 67 10.34 -13.86 11.51
C LYS A 67 11.38 -12.75 11.61
N GLU A 68 12.27 -12.63 10.63
CA GLU A 68 13.27 -11.55 10.58
C GLU A 68 12.62 -10.17 10.57
N LEU A 69 11.58 -9.98 9.75
CA LEU A 69 10.83 -8.72 9.70
C LEU A 69 10.11 -8.44 11.03
N LYS A 70 9.46 -9.44 11.62
CA LYS A 70 8.74 -9.26 12.89
C LYS A 70 9.69 -8.90 14.04
N ILE A 71 10.88 -9.51 14.09
CA ILE A 71 11.93 -9.16 15.06
C ILE A 71 12.42 -7.73 14.84
N LYS A 72 12.67 -7.33 13.60
CA LYS A 72 13.10 -5.96 13.27
C LYS A 72 12.15 -4.90 13.83
N TYR A 73 10.86 -5.22 13.86
CA TYR A 73 9.80 -4.32 14.31
C TYR A 73 9.31 -4.58 15.74
N GLY A 74 9.82 -5.60 16.44
CA GLY A 74 9.37 -5.96 17.79
C GLY A 74 7.92 -6.42 17.88
N VAL A 75 7.41 -7.10 16.86
CA VAL A 75 5.99 -7.53 16.77
C VAL A 75 5.85 -9.04 16.55
N GLU A 76 6.75 -9.79 17.16
CA GLU A 76 6.91 -11.24 17.00
C GLU A 76 5.65 -12.05 17.34
N LYS A 77 4.88 -11.61 18.34
CA LYS A 77 3.71 -12.31 18.87
C LYS A 77 2.39 -11.67 18.45
N SER A 78 2.43 -10.43 17.99
CA SER A 78 1.25 -9.59 17.77
C SER A 78 0.82 -9.41 16.31
N VAL A 79 1.74 -9.62 15.36
CA VAL A 79 1.45 -9.61 13.92
C VAL A 79 1.61 -11.01 13.37
N ASP A 80 0.70 -11.48 12.51
CA ASP A 80 0.82 -12.82 11.92
C ASP A 80 1.81 -12.79 10.74
N ILE A 81 1.72 -11.77 9.88
CA ILE A 81 2.53 -11.66 8.67
C ILE A 81 2.87 -10.21 8.32
N ILE A 82 4.01 -9.99 7.67
CA ILE A 82 4.39 -8.67 7.16
C ILE A 82 4.40 -8.73 5.64
N VAL A 83 3.64 -7.83 5.02
CA VAL A 83 3.45 -7.77 3.57
C VAL A 83 3.87 -6.39 3.07
N LYS A 84 4.55 -6.33 1.93
CA LYS A 84 4.96 -5.07 1.31
C LYS A 84 3.87 -4.47 0.43
N SER A 85 3.96 -3.17 0.14
CA SER A 85 3.02 -2.47 -0.74
C SER A 85 2.89 -3.08 -2.15
N ASP A 86 3.97 -3.66 -2.68
CA ASP A 86 4.00 -4.31 -4.01
C ASP A 86 3.65 -5.80 -3.99
N GLU A 87 3.21 -6.33 -2.85
CA GLU A 87 2.87 -7.75 -2.67
C GLU A 87 1.36 -7.98 -2.61
N SER A 88 0.96 -9.24 -2.79
CA SER A 88 -0.43 -9.66 -2.61
C SER A 88 -0.57 -10.60 -1.42
N LEU A 89 -1.62 -10.39 -0.63
CA LEU A 89 -1.97 -11.25 0.49
C LEU A 89 -2.99 -12.28 0.03
N LYS A 90 -2.72 -13.56 0.28
CA LYS A 90 -3.68 -14.64 0.08
C LYS A 90 -4.12 -15.23 1.42
N ILE A 91 -5.43 -15.23 1.67
CA ILE A 91 -6.08 -15.82 2.84
C ILE A 91 -7.26 -16.67 2.35
N GLY A 92 -7.19 -17.98 2.61
CA GLY A 92 -8.09 -18.97 2.01
C GLY A 92 -8.02 -18.90 0.48
N ASP A 93 -9.19 -18.77 -0.14
CA ASP A 93 -9.31 -18.65 -1.61
C ASP A 93 -9.20 -17.19 -2.09
N SER A 94 -9.09 -16.22 -1.18
CA SER A 94 -9.08 -14.80 -1.54
C SER A 94 -7.65 -14.29 -1.69
N ILE A 95 -7.35 -13.70 -2.85
CA ILE A 95 -6.10 -12.99 -3.12
C ILE A 95 -6.41 -11.50 -3.25
N VAL A 96 -5.74 -10.69 -2.44
CA VAL A 96 -5.91 -9.24 -2.40
C VAL A 96 -4.54 -8.55 -2.53
N PRO A 97 -4.33 -7.75 -3.58
CA PRO A 97 -3.13 -6.91 -3.69
C PRO A 97 -3.09 -5.87 -2.57
N MET A 98 -1.94 -5.66 -1.94
CA MET A 98 -1.82 -4.60 -0.92
C MET A 98 -2.14 -3.23 -1.51
N GLN A 99 -1.75 -2.98 -2.76
CA GLN A 99 -2.06 -1.72 -3.43
C GLN A 99 -3.56 -1.42 -3.54
N GLU A 100 -4.41 -2.46 -3.69
CA GLU A 100 -5.86 -2.28 -3.67
C GLU A 100 -6.35 -1.76 -2.31
N ILE A 101 -5.79 -2.30 -1.23
CA ILE A 101 -6.12 -1.89 0.13
C ILE A 101 -5.65 -0.45 0.38
N LEU A 102 -4.43 -0.10 -0.06
CA LEU A 102 -3.88 1.24 0.07
C LEU A 102 -4.69 2.29 -0.68
N ASP A 103 -5.13 1.97 -1.90
CA ASP A 103 -6.01 2.83 -2.69
C ASP A 103 -7.33 3.10 -1.94
N LYS A 104 -7.92 2.06 -1.34
CA LYS A 104 -9.15 2.22 -0.54
C LYS A 104 -8.92 3.04 0.73
N ILE A 105 -7.76 2.88 1.38
CA ILE A 105 -7.41 3.66 2.58
C ILE A 105 -7.37 5.15 2.23
N ARG A 106 -6.68 5.50 1.13
CA ARG A 106 -6.56 6.88 0.62
C ARG A 106 -7.92 7.50 0.29
N ILE A 107 -8.79 6.74 -0.39
CA ILE A 107 -10.15 7.19 -0.69
C ILE A 107 -10.95 7.46 0.59
N LYS A 108 -10.79 6.61 1.62
CA LYS A 108 -11.49 6.79 2.91
C LYS A 108 -10.93 7.95 3.73
N SER A 109 -9.62 8.20 3.69
CA SER A 109 -8.99 9.34 4.38
C SER A 109 -9.24 10.69 3.71
N GLY A 110 -9.77 10.69 2.47
CA GLY A 110 -9.97 11.90 1.69
C GLY A 110 -8.70 12.39 0.98
N ASP A 111 -7.67 11.55 0.88
CA ASP A 111 -6.43 11.86 0.16
C ASP A 111 -6.71 11.85 -1.36
N ILE A 112 -6.27 12.89 -2.08
CA ILE A 112 -6.48 13.01 -3.53
C ILE A 112 -5.56 12.02 -4.25
N VAL A 113 -6.15 11.16 -5.09
CA VAL A 113 -5.43 10.22 -5.94
C VAL A 113 -5.22 10.85 -7.32
N GLU A 114 -4.08 11.51 -7.53
CA GLU A 114 -3.63 11.87 -8.87
C GLU A 114 -2.97 10.63 -9.50
N LYS A 115 -3.77 9.84 -10.22
CA LYS A 115 -3.26 8.80 -11.14
C LYS A 115 -3.05 9.48 -12.47
N ASP A 116 -1.80 9.58 -12.91
CA ASP A 116 -1.50 10.10 -14.25
C ASP A 116 -2.18 9.23 -15.31
N ILE A 117 -2.58 9.82 -16.44
CA ILE A 117 -3.41 9.17 -17.48
C ILE A 117 -2.69 7.95 -18.12
N GLU A 118 -1.40 7.77 -17.84
CA GLU A 118 -0.57 6.64 -18.26
C GLU A 118 -0.43 5.52 -17.20
N GLY A 119 -1.14 5.61 -16.06
CA GLY A 119 -1.10 4.59 -15.01
C GLY A 119 0.18 4.59 -14.17
N VAL A 120 1.03 5.61 -14.32
CA VAL A 120 2.21 5.79 -13.48
C VAL A 120 1.75 6.41 -12.15
N ILE A 121 1.83 5.61 -11.09
CA ILE A 121 1.67 6.08 -9.72
C ILE A 121 2.94 6.86 -9.40
N LEU A 122 2.87 8.18 -9.24
CA LEU A 122 4.01 8.97 -8.78
C LEU A 122 3.82 9.43 -7.33
N GLN A 123 4.94 9.31 -6.58
CA GLN A 123 5.30 9.96 -5.31
C GLN A 123 5.05 9.26 -3.97
N ASP A 124 5.09 7.93 -3.96
CA ASP A 124 5.53 7.18 -2.77
C ASP A 124 6.18 5.86 -3.18
N ASP A 125 7.28 5.94 -3.94
CA ASP A 125 8.01 4.78 -4.49
C ASP A 125 8.72 3.94 -3.42
N LYS A 126 8.57 4.28 -2.14
CA LYS A 126 9.10 3.44 -1.07
C LYS A 126 8.17 2.25 -0.90
N ILE A 127 8.74 1.06 -1.14
CA ILE A 127 8.12 -0.19 -0.74
C ILE A 127 8.00 -0.17 0.79
N ARG A 128 6.77 0.04 1.27
CA ARG A 128 6.44 0.11 2.70
C ARG A 128 6.05 -1.26 3.22
N ALA A 129 6.34 -1.51 4.50
CA ALA A 129 5.96 -2.75 5.18
C ALA A 129 4.64 -2.58 5.95
N PHE A 130 3.77 -3.57 5.86
CA PHE A 130 2.49 -3.60 6.55
C PHE A 130 2.38 -4.86 7.39
N GLY A 131 2.16 -4.68 8.69
CA GLY A 131 1.85 -5.78 9.60
C GLY A 131 0.39 -6.17 9.45
N ILE A 132 0.13 -7.44 9.22
CA ILE A 132 -1.21 -7.99 9.04
C ILE A 132 -1.47 -8.96 10.19
N TYR A 133 -2.57 -8.73 10.89
CA TYR A 133 -3.12 -9.68 11.84
C TYR A 133 -4.44 -10.23 11.30
N VAL A 134 -4.55 -11.56 11.21
CA VAL A 134 -5.75 -12.25 10.76
C VAL A 134 -6.62 -12.55 11.96
N VAL A 135 -7.82 -11.99 11.95
CA VAL A 135 -8.77 -12.09 13.06
C VAL A 135 -9.22 -13.54 13.25
N LYS A 136 -9.18 -14.00 14.49
CA LYS A 136 -9.58 -15.33 14.98
C LYS A 136 -10.92 -15.24 15.73
N PRO A 137 -11.60 -16.38 15.95
CA PRO A 137 -12.77 -16.41 16.84
C PRO A 137 -12.42 -15.87 18.23
N GLU A 138 -13.37 -15.17 18.85
CA GLU A 138 -13.22 -14.51 20.17
C GLU A 138 -12.23 -13.34 20.23
N ASP A 139 -11.64 -12.94 19.10
CA ASP A 139 -10.81 -11.75 19.09
C ASP A 139 -11.62 -10.49 19.35
N ASN A 140 -10.99 -9.57 20.09
CA ASN A 140 -11.45 -8.21 20.30
C ASN A 140 -10.36 -7.26 19.80
N ILE A 141 -10.75 -6.20 19.11
CA ILE A 141 -9.83 -5.21 18.52
C ILE A 141 -8.94 -4.56 19.57
N TRP A 142 -9.50 -4.24 20.73
CA TRP A 142 -8.75 -3.69 21.85
C TRP A 142 -7.67 -4.66 22.31
N ASN A 143 -8.00 -5.96 22.43
CA ASN A 143 -7.04 -6.99 22.82
C ASN A 143 -5.95 -7.17 21.75
N ILE A 144 -6.31 -7.13 20.47
CA ILE A 144 -5.34 -7.22 19.36
C ILE A 144 -4.37 -6.03 19.42
N HIS A 145 -4.87 -4.81 19.57
CA HIS A 145 -4.05 -3.60 19.67
C HIS A 145 -3.21 -3.57 20.95
N PHE A 146 -3.78 -3.95 22.09
CA PHE A 146 -3.04 -4.01 23.34
C PHE A 146 -1.91 -5.03 23.29
N LYS A 147 -2.16 -6.20 22.69
CA LYS A 147 -1.12 -7.19 22.43
C LYS A 147 -0.01 -6.64 21.53
N PHE A 148 -0.36 -5.87 20.49
CA PHE A 148 0.60 -5.20 19.62
C PHE A 148 1.48 -4.22 20.39
N LEU A 149 0.87 -3.32 21.18
CA LEU A 149 1.63 -2.37 22.00
C LEU A 149 2.53 -3.10 22.99
N LYS A 150 2.00 -4.10 23.69
CA LYS A 150 2.77 -4.89 24.66
C LYS A 150 4.00 -5.54 24.05
N ASP A 151 3.84 -6.19 22.91
CA ASP A 151 4.94 -6.85 22.20
C ASP A 151 6.03 -5.84 21.78
N TYR A 152 5.60 -4.68 21.26
CA TYR A 152 6.52 -3.61 20.88
C TYR A 152 7.30 -3.04 22.06
N PHE A 153 6.62 -2.71 23.15
CA PHE A 153 7.28 -2.17 24.35
C PHE A 153 8.15 -3.22 25.04
N ASP A 154 7.71 -4.48 25.09
CA ASP A 154 8.51 -5.61 25.59
C ASP A 154 9.84 -5.72 24.81
N HIS A 155 9.80 -5.58 23.47
CA HIS A 155 11.00 -5.57 22.63
C HIS A 155 11.93 -4.38 22.92
N LYS A 156 11.39 -3.24 23.37
CA LYS A 156 12.16 -2.06 23.82
C LYS A 156 12.65 -2.20 25.28
N GLY A 157 12.42 -3.34 25.93
CA GLY A 157 12.81 -3.58 27.32
C GLY A 157 11.83 -2.98 28.35
N ILE A 158 10.62 -2.61 27.92
CA ILE A 158 9.60 -1.98 28.73
C ILE A 158 8.44 -2.96 28.90
N ALA A 159 8.33 -3.58 30.07
CA ALA A 159 7.26 -4.52 30.36
C ALA A 159 5.95 -3.80 30.66
N LEU A 160 4.92 -4.03 29.84
CA LEU A 160 3.56 -3.55 30.15
C LEU A 160 2.84 -4.50 31.12
N ALA A 161 2.27 -3.95 32.18
CA ALA A 161 1.36 -4.68 33.05
C ALA A 161 0.14 -5.18 32.26
N SER A 162 -0.41 -6.35 32.62
CA SER A 162 -1.55 -6.95 31.90
C SER A 162 -2.83 -6.13 31.95
N LEU A 163 -2.93 -5.15 32.87
CA LEU A 163 -4.06 -4.24 33.04
C LEU A 163 -3.62 -2.77 32.79
N ALA A 164 -2.56 -2.56 32.02
CA ALA A 164 -1.99 -1.22 31.81
C ALA A 164 -2.94 -0.31 31.01
N ASP A 165 -3.87 -0.88 30.25
CA ASP A 165 -4.91 -0.20 29.47
C ASP A 165 -6.16 0.15 30.28
N GLU A 166 -6.36 -0.49 31.44
CA GLU A 166 -7.52 -0.24 32.31
C GLU A 166 -7.50 1.18 32.91
N PRO A 167 -8.68 1.75 33.23
CA PRO A 167 -8.76 3.04 33.88
C PRO A 167 -8.17 3.02 35.31
N ASP A 168 -7.77 4.19 35.79
CA ASP A 168 -7.27 4.36 37.15
C ASP A 168 -8.39 4.21 38.20
N LYS A 169 -8.02 4.25 39.49
CA LYS A 169 -8.97 4.13 40.62
C LYS A 169 -10.06 5.21 40.63
N LYS A 170 -9.88 6.31 39.91
CA LYS A 170 -10.84 7.41 39.78
C LYS A 170 -11.68 7.31 38.50
N GLY A 171 -11.45 6.28 37.67
CA GLY A 171 -12.15 6.04 36.42
C GLY A 171 -11.54 6.77 35.20
N PHE A 172 -10.38 7.42 35.34
CA PHE A 172 -9.72 8.07 34.21
C PHE A 172 -8.97 7.06 33.34
N SER A 173 -9.02 7.22 32.02
CA SER A 173 -8.26 6.38 31.10
C SER A 173 -6.75 6.46 31.38
N SER A 174 -6.11 5.30 31.43
CA SER A 174 -4.66 5.19 31.54
C SER A 174 -3.95 5.78 30.32
N GLY A 175 -2.65 6.01 30.45
CA GLY A 175 -1.78 6.40 29.33
C GLY A 175 -1.86 5.40 28.17
N ILE A 176 -1.82 4.10 28.46
CA ILE A 176 -1.96 3.06 27.43
C ILE A 176 -3.36 3.07 26.83
N GLY A 177 -4.42 3.23 27.64
CA GLY A 177 -5.79 3.37 27.14
C GLY A 177 -5.93 4.53 26.15
N LYS A 178 -5.26 5.66 26.42
CA LYS A 178 -5.21 6.81 25.51
C LYS A 178 -4.44 6.50 24.21
N ILE A 179 -3.30 5.80 24.30
CA ILE A 179 -2.56 5.33 23.10
C ILE A 179 -3.43 4.39 22.26
N LEU A 180 -4.11 3.43 22.90
CA LEU A 180 -5.01 2.50 22.23
C LEU A 180 -6.16 3.23 21.55
N LYS A 181 -6.76 4.21 22.22
CA LYS A 181 -7.84 4.99 21.63
C LYS A 181 -7.36 5.79 20.42
N PHE A 182 -6.18 6.40 20.49
CA PHE A 182 -5.55 7.06 19.36
C PHE A 182 -5.23 6.07 18.21
N SER A 183 -4.86 4.83 18.54
CA SER A 183 -4.50 3.81 17.56
C SER A 183 -5.65 3.40 16.63
N GLU A 184 -6.91 3.63 17.02
CA GLU A 184 -8.07 3.47 16.13
C GLU A 184 -7.95 4.30 14.84
N LYS A 185 -7.22 5.41 14.89
CA LYS A 185 -7.06 6.35 13.75
C LYS A 185 -5.90 6.00 12.83
N ILE A 186 -4.98 5.14 13.29
CA ILE A 186 -3.77 4.77 12.55
C ILE A 186 -3.82 3.35 12.00
N VAL A 187 -4.79 2.55 12.46
CA VAL A 187 -4.98 1.16 12.05
C VAL A 187 -6.16 1.05 11.11
N THR A 188 -6.03 0.22 10.08
CA THR A 188 -7.12 -0.08 9.14
C THR A 188 -7.61 -1.50 9.34
N ILE A 189 -8.92 -1.69 9.36
CA ILE A 189 -9.53 -3.01 9.26
C ILE A 189 -10.04 -3.21 7.84
N TYR A 190 -9.64 -4.30 7.23
CA TYR A 190 -10.07 -4.64 5.87
C TYR A 190 -10.83 -5.96 5.86
N ASN A 191 -12.02 -5.97 5.26
CA ASN A 191 -12.76 -7.18 4.97
C ASN A 191 -12.29 -7.72 3.62
N ILE A 192 -11.61 -8.85 3.65
CA ILE A 192 -11.04 -9.53 2.48
C ILE A 192 -12.13 -10.05 1.57
N LYS A 193 -13.22 -10.60 2.13
CA LYS A 193 -14.33 -11.19 1.36
C LYS A 193 -15.12 -10.12 0.62
N GLU A 194 -15.40 -9.01 1.30
CA GLU A 194 -16.18 -7.90 0.72
C GLU A 194 -15.32 -6.90 -0.06
N ARG A 195 -13.99 -6.99 0.05
CA ARG A 195 -13.02 -6.05 -0.50
C ARG A 195 -13.31 -4.60 -0.09
N LYS A 196 -13.59 -4.38 1.19
CA LYS A 196 -13.99 -3.07 1.75
C LYS A 196 -13.29 -2.81 3.08
N ILE A 197 -13.02 -1.54 3.35
CA ILE A 197 -12.60 -1.11 4.69
C ILE A 197 -13.80 -1.26 5.62
N ALA A 198 -13.63 -1.99 6.72
CA ALA A 198 -14.65 -2.09 7.73
C ALA A 198 -14.76 -0.75 8.47
N VAL A 199 -15.99 -0.30 8.70
CA VAL A 199 -16.27 0.95 9.42
C VAL A 199 -16.45 0.68 10.90
N ASP A 200 -17.06 -0.45 11.24
CA ASP A 200 -17.26 -0.85 12.62
C ASP A 200 -16.07 -1.67 13.15
N LEU A 201 -15.37 -1.08 14.12
CA LEU A 201 -14.27 -1.68 14.86
C LEU A 201 -14.79 -2.75 15.86
N ASN A 202 -16.07 -2.75 16.23
CA ASN A 202 -16.59 -3.69 17.24
C ASN A 202 -17.06 -5.02 16.65
N LEU A 203 -17.33 -5.06 15.35
CA LEU A 203 -17.75 -6.27 14.65
C LEU A 203 -16.56 -6.86 13.92
N ILE A 204 -15.99 -7.96 14.44
CA ILE A 204 -14.95 -8.71 13.74
C ILE A 204 -15.44 -10.11 13.37
N TYR A 205 -15.37 -10.45 12.08
CA TYR A 205 -15.73 -11.78 11.59
C TYR A 205 -14.43 -12.56 11.35
N PRO A 206 -14.25 -13.73 12.01
CA PRO A 206 -13.03 -14.51 11.89
C PRO A 206 -12.66 -14.84 10.45
N LEU A 207 -11.36 -14.86 10.15
CA LEU A 207 -10.76 -15.27 8.88
C LEU A 207 -11.26 -14.50 7.63
N SER A 208 -12.01 -13.42 7.83
CA SER A 208 -12.54 -12.57 6.75
C SER A 208 -12.13 -11.11 6.91
N LYS A 209 -11.74 -10.71 8.12
CA LYS A 209 -11.17 -9.40 8.41
C LYS A 209 -9.71 -9.52 8.80
N VAL A 210 -8.93 -8.55 8.35
CA VAL A 210 -7.54 -8.34 8.78
C VAL A 210 -7.39 -6.97 9.39
N VAL A 211 -6.57 -6.91 10.43
CA VAL A 211 -6.11 -5.67 11.04
C VAL A 211 -4.76 -5.34 10.41
N ILE A 212 -4.65 -4.13 9.85
CA ILE A 212 -3.53 -3.70 9.02
C ILE A 212 -2.83 -2.54 9.71
N TYR A 213 -1.58 -2.77 10.06
CA TYR A 213 -0.67 -1.81 10.66
C TYR A 213 0.29 -1.30 9.58
N ASN A 214 0.25 0.01 9.30
CA ASN A 214 1.34 0.64 8.56
C ASN A 214 2.56 0.71 9.48
N MET A 215 3.54 -0.15 9.26
CA MET A 215 4.67 -0.34 10.18
C MET A 215 5.49 0.95 10.30
N ASP A 216 5.78 1.61 9.18
CA ASP A 216 6.57 2.83 9.19
C ASP A 216 5.85 3.96 9.95
N ARG A 217 4.53 4.10 9.76
CA ARG A 217 3.73 5.13 10.44
C ARG A 217 3.55 4.85 11.92
N ILE A 218 3.25 3.61 12.30
CA ILE A 218 2.98 3.27 13.70
C ILE A 218 4.24 3.35 14.54
N PHE A 219 5.40 2.90 14.04
CA PHE A 219 6.65 3.01 14.80
C PHE A 219 7.16 4.43 14.89
N ALA A 220 7.07 5.22 13.81
CA ALA A 220 7.40 6.64 13.86
C ALA A 220 6.57 7.40 14.91
N PHE A 221 5.37 6.92 15.22
CA PHE A 221 4.54 7.42 16.30
C PHE A 221 4.98 6.86 17.67
N LEU A 222 5.09 5.54 17.81
CA LEU A 222 5.42 4.90 19.09
C LEU A 222 6.82 5.25 19.61
N ASP A 223 7.81 5.44 18.72
CA ASP A 223 9.17 5.87 19.08
C ASP A 223 9.21 7.29 19.69
N ARG A 224 8.16 8.10 19.52
CA ARG A 224 8.05 9.43 20.14
C ARG A 224 7.48 9.38 21.56
N ILE A 225 6.92 8.24 21.95
CA ILE A 225 6.26 8.09 23.25
C ILE A 225 7.32 7.67 24.27
N ASP A 226 7.61 8.57 25.21
CA ASP A 226 8.38 8.19 26.39
C ASP A 226 7.47 7.48 27.40
N TYR A 227 7.54 6.15 27.40
CA TYR A 227 6.71 5.34 28.28
C TYR A 227 7.05 5.53 29.77
N ASN A 228 8.27 5.95 30.13
CA ASN A 228 8.57 6.24 31.54
C ASN A 228 7.69 7.37 32.08
N ASN A 229 7.08 8.14 31.18
CA ASN A 229 6.15 9.22 31.43
C ASN A 229 4.74 8.91 30.88
N ALA A 230 4.37 7.63 30.71
CA ALA A 230 3.09 7.25 30.11
C ALA A 230 1.87 7.76 30.89
N ASN A 231 1.98 7.92 32.21
CA ASN A 231 0.94 8.52 33.05
C ASN A 231 0.63 9.99 32.69
N ARG A 232 1.53 10.67 31.97
CA ARG A 232 1.39 12.06 31.53
C ARG A 232 0.82 12.19 30.12
N ILE A 233 0.57 11.07 29.45
CA ILE A 233 -0.04 11.06 28.13
C ILE A 233 -1.47 11.60 28.23
N GLN A 234 -1.80 12.54 27.36
CA GLN A 234 -3.12 13.13 27.20
C GLN A 234 -3.63 12.90 25.78
N PHE A 235 -4.95 12.87 25.66
CA PHE A 235 -5.67 12.66 24.40
C PHE A 235 -7.01 13.40 24.45
N ASP A 236 -7.29 14.23 23.45
CA ASP A 236 -8.52 15.05 23.33
C ASP A 236 -9.55 14.45 22.36
N GLY A 237 -9.27 13.30 21.75
CA GLY A 237 -10.07 12.74 20.65
C GLY A 237 -9.37 12.85 19.30
N GLU A 238 -8.44 13.80 19.15
CA GLU A 238 -7.76 14.08 17.90
C GLU A 238 -6.25 13.88 17.99
N THR A 239 -5.63 14.42 19.03
CA THR A 239 -4.19 14.51 19.19
C THR A 239 -3.76 13.82 20.47
N LEU A 240 -2.58 13.18 20.43
CA LEU A 240 -1.93 12.61 21.60
C LEU A 240 -0.68 13.43 21.95
N TRP A 241 -0.57 13.86 23.21
CA TRP A 241 0.57 14.68 23.68
C TRP A 241 0.99 14.29 25.10
N ILE A 242 2.15 14.78 25.54
CA ILE A 242 2.65 14.59 26.91
C ILE A 242 2.48 15.92 27.65
N ASP A 243 1.81 15.88 28.81
CA ASP A 243 1.70 17.04 29.68
C ASP A 243 3.03 17.28 30.42
N ILE A 244 3.64 18.44 30.22
CA ILE A 244 4.95 18.80 30.78
C ILE A 244 4.87 19.47 32.16
N ASP A 245 3.68 19.83 32.65
CA ASP A 245 3.50 20.77 33.77
C ASP A 245 3.01 20.14 35.10
N GLN A 246 3.46 18.91 35.43
CA GLN A 246 3.21 18.28 36.74
C GLN A 246 4.48 17.87 37.46
#